data_AF-A0A3S7UX03-F1
#
_entry.id   AF-A0A3S7UX03-F1
#
_cell.length_a   1.000
_cell.length_b   1.000
_cell.length_c   1.000
_cell.angle_alpha   90.00
_cell.angle_beta   90.00
_cell.angle_gamma   90.00
#
_symmetry.space_group_name_H-M   'P 1'
#
loop_
_entity.id
_entity.type
_entity.pdbx_description
1 polymer ?
#
loop_
_entity_poly.entity_id
_entity_poly.type
_entity_poly.pdbx_seq_one_letter_code
_entity_poly.pdbx_strand_id
1 'polypeptide(L)'
;MDWLGNIVFNDREIENERLELTDPKANYILGPNLILRNCTLVLKVSARRLSLKQPRFIDCTFEVKQELKNYQSWVAASLKGCRVKGRLSGCDFGYWPEYTSLPWYQHGSIEDCDFSEARLDGCRFMDCDPSTLRFPKWPCFTILDPIRRAPELCRATWPGLVGDVVVEKLHKQPPRTMALTEHAPTLAKQLETTPEELKAVIEKFDCILF
;
A
#
# COMPACT_ATOMS: atom_id res chain seq x y z
N MET A 1 23.02 14.79 -8.64
CA MET A 1 22.07 15.73 -7.99
C MET A 1 21.58 16.70 -9.04
N ASP A 2 20.31 17.07 -9.03
CA ASP A 2 19.81 18.15 -9.89
C ASP A 2 20.19 19.54 -9.32
N TRP A 3 19.84 20.60 -10.04
CA TRP A 3 20.09 21.99 -9.65
C TRP A 3 19.42 22.41 -8.33
N LEU A 4 18.49 21.61 -7.80
CA LEU A 4 17.82 21.81 -6.52
C LEU A 4 18.37 20.89 -5.41
N GLY A 5 19.42 20.11 -5.70
CA GLY A 5 20.02 19.16 -4.76
C GLY A 5 19.25 17.83 -4.63
N ASN A 6 18.31 17.54 -5.53
CA ASN A 6 17.57 16.28 -5.52
C ASN A 6 18.43 15.14 -6.08
N ILE A 7 18.23 13.93 -5.58
CA ILE A 7 18.81 12.71 -6.13
C ILE A 7 17.78 12.11 -7.08
N VAL A 8 18.04 12.25 -8.38
CA VAL A 8 17.10 11.86 -9.44
C VAL A 8 17.59 10.61 -10.16
N PHE A 9 16.71 9.64 -10.31
CA PHE A 9 16.87 8.48 -11.17
C PHE A 9 15.77 8.54 -12.22
N ASN A 10 16.11 8.76 -13.48
CA ASN A 10 15.15 8.85 -14.59
C ASN A 10 15.80 8.37 -15.89
N ASP A 11 14.96 8.11 -16.89
CA ASP A 11 15.35 7.84 -18.29
C ASP A 11 16.44 6.76 -18.43
N ARG A 12 16.31 5.68 -17.66
CA ARG A 12 17.25 4.56 -17.67
C ARG A 12 16.65 3.28 -17.10
N GLU A 13 17.34 2.18 -17.36
CA GLU A 13 17.11 0.89 -16.75
C GLU A 13 18.24 0.58 -15.75
N ILE A 14 17.88 0.04 -14.59
CA ILE A 14 18.80 -0.37 -13.54
C ILE A 14 18.46 -1.82 -13.17
N GLU A 15 19.45 -2.69 -13.15
CA GLU A 15 19.23 -4.12 -12.91
C GLU A 15 20.16 -4.67 -11.84
N ASN A 16 19.65 -5.57 -10.99
CA ASN A 16 20.45 -6.31 -9.99
C ASN A 16 21.20 -5.44 -8.97
N GLU A 17 20.74 -4.19 -8.82
CA GLU A 17 21.37 -3.21 -7.92
C GLU A 17 20.67 -3.12 -6.57
N ARG A 18 21.44 -2.68 -5.56
CA ARG A 18 20.91 -2.27 -4.25
C ARG A 18 20.97 -0.74 -4.14
N LEU A 19 19.80 -0.10 -4.15
CA LEU A 19 19.66 1.34 -4.01
C LEU A 19 19.29 1.69 -2.57
N GLU A 20 20.17 2.41 -1.88
CA GLU A 20 19.94 2.84 -0.51
C GLU A 20 19.55 4.32 -0.45
N LEU A 21 18.28 4.60 -0.15
CA LEU A 21 17.74 5.95 -0.03
C LEU A 21 17.79 6.33 1.46
N THR A 22 18.93 6.87 1.88
CA THR A 22 19.28 7.00 3.31
C THR A 22 19.47 8.43 3.79
N ASP A 23 19.86 9.36 2.92
CA ASP A 23 20.02 10.77 3.31
C ASP A 23 18.65 11.43 3.62
N PRO A 24 18.36 11.80 4.88
CA PRO A 24 17.08 12.40 5.26
C PRO A 24 16.89 13.84 4.73
N LYS A 25 17.95 14.47 4.23
CA LYS A 25 17.92 15.84 3.68
C LYS A 25 17.68 15.85 2.18
N ALA A 26 18.10 14.81 1.47
CA ALA A 26 17.88 14.68 0.04
C ALA A 26 16.41 14.40 -0.30
N ASN A 27 15.94 14.95 -1.42
CA ASN A 27 14.70 14.47 -2.05
C ASN A 27 15.08 13.47 -3.15
N TYR A 28 14.52 12.27 -3.06
CA TYR A 28 14.71 11.21 -4.03
C TYR A 28 13.54 11.21 -5.02
N ILE A 29 13.87 11.31 -6.30
CA ILE A 29 12.88 11.27 -7.38
C ILE A 29 13.21 10.06 -8.26
N LEU A 30 12.28 9.11 -8.33
CA LEU A 30 12.36 7.91 -9.15
C LEU A 30 11.36 8.06 -10.30
N GLY A 31 11.88 8.18 -11.52
CA GLY A 31 11.16 8.49 -12.75
C GLY A 31 11.27 9.96 -13.18
N PRO A 32 10.78 10.32 -14.38
CA PRO A 32 10.06 9.47 -15.34
C PRO A 32 10.94 8.45 -16.07
N ASN A 33 10.31 7.52 -16.77
CA ASN A 33 10.96 6.51 -17.63
C ASN A 33 12.07 5.71 -16.95
N LEU A 34 11.91 5.45 -15.64
CA LEU A 34 12.84 4.64 -14.88
C LEU A 34 12.31 3.20 -14.80
N ILE A 35 13.13 2.24 -15.20
CA ILE A 35 12.86 0.81 -15.01
C ILE A 35 13.86 0.26 -14.01
N LEU A 36 13.38 -0.44 -12.98
CA LEU A 36 14.24 -1.23 -12.10
C LEU A 36 13.84 -2.69 -12.18
N ARG A 37 14.83 -3.57 -12.35
CA ARG A 37 14.64 -5.02 -12.41
C ARG A 37 15.52 -5.72 -11.40
N ASN A 38 14.94 -6.67 -10.66
CA ASN A 38 15.69 -7.46 -9.67
C ASN A 38 16.47 -6.58 -8.67
N CYS A 39 16.02 -5.36 -8.43
CA CYS A 39 16.70 -4.41 -7.55
C CYS A 39 16.19 -4.53 -6.12
N THR A 40 17.04 -4.16 -5.16
CA THR A 40 16.60 -3.92 -3.78
C THR A 40 16.62 -2.43 -3.48
N LEU A 41 15.48 -1.89 -3.07
CA LEU A 41 15.34 -0.49 -2.66
C LEU A 41 15.19 -0.41 -1.14
N VAL A 42 16.17 0.19 -0.47
CA VAL A 42 16.12 0.44 0.97
C VAL A 42 15.61 1.84 1.21
N LEU A 43 14.40 1.94 1.77
CA LEU A 43 13.73 3.23 2.00
C LEU A 43 13.90 3.62 3.47
N LYS A 44 14.84 4.53 3.75
CA LYS A 44 15.11 5.08 5.10
C LYS A 44 14.78 6.58 5.19
N VAL A 45 14.02 7.10 4.23
CA VAL A 45 13.56 8.48 4.21
C VAL A 45 12.05 8.57 4.43
N SER A 46 11.58 9.72 4.92
CA SER A 46 10.15 9.99 5.06
C SER A 46 9.44 10.09 3.71
N ALA A 47 8.14 9.80 3.67
CA ALA A 47 7.27 9.95 2.49
C ALA A 47 7.47 11.28 1.71
N ARG A 48 7.58 12.41 2.40
CA ARG A 48 7.81 13.75 1.80
C ARG A 48 9.15 13.89 1.02
N ARG A 49 10.11 13.00 1.25
CA ARG A 49 11.44 13.00 0.62
C ARG A 49 11.54 11.99 -0.51
N LEU A 50 10.46 11.27 -0.82
CA LEU A 50 10.41 10.27 -1.86
C LEU A 50 9.36 10.69 -2.88
N SER A 51 9.66 10.61 -4.17
CA SER A 51 8.69 10.87 -5.23
C SER A 51 8.82 9.80 -6.29
N LEU A 52 7.74 9.06 -6.52
CA LEU A 52 7.61 8.14 -7.66
C LEU A 52 6.87 8.89 -8.77
N LYS A 53 7.49 8.99 -9.94
CA LYS A 53 6.93 9.61 -11.15
C LYS A 53 6.92 8.60 -12.28
N GLN A 54 5.92 7.70 -12.34
CA GLN A 54 5.86 6.61 -13.35
C GLN A 54 7.08 5.67 -13.41
N PRO A 55 7.76 5.31 -12.29
CA PRO A 55 8.75 4.25 -12.36
C PRO A 55 8.06 2.89 -12.56
N ARG A 56 8.78 1.98 -13.20
CA ARG A 56 8.40 0.57 -13.35
C ARG A 56 9.34 -0.29 -12.52
N PHE A 57 8.80 -1.00 -11.55
CA PHE A 57 9.52 -1.94 -10.71
C PHE A 57 9.10 -3.35 -11.08
N ILE A 58 10.08 -4.17 -11.43
CA ILE A 58 9.86 -5.54 -11.87
C ILE A 58 10.76 -6.45 -11.03
N ASP A 59 10.15 -7.40 -10.33
CA ASP A 59 10.85 -8.36 -9.46
C ASP A 59 11.77 -7.69 -8.42
N CYS A 60 11.37 -6.50 -7.96
CA CYS A 60 12.14 -5.71 -7.00
C CYS A 60 11.75 -6.02 -5.55
N THR A 61 12.68 -5.80 -4.62
CA THR A 61 12.40 -5.85 -3.17
C THR A 61 12.47 -4.45 -2.57
N PHE A 62 11.41 -4.03 -1.89
CA PHE A 62 11.37 -2.81 -1.08
C PHE A 62 11.61 -3.15 0.40
N GLU A 63 12.67 -2.62 0.97
CA GLU A 63 12.94 -2.66 2.41
C GLU A 63 12.58 -1.31 3.04
N VAL A 64 11.34 -1.19 3.53
CA VAL A 64 10.86 0.03 4.20
C VAL A 64 11.38 0.09 5.63
N LYS A 65 12.52 0.77 5.83
CA LYS A 65 13.15 0.96 7.16
C LYS A 65 12.59 2.16 7.91
N GLN A 66 12.08 3.16 7.20
CA GLN A 66 11.33 4.29 7.74
C GLN A 66 9.87 4.15 7.32
N GLU A 67 8.93 4.11 8.29
CA GLU A 67 7.50 3.96 8.00
C GLU A 67 7.03 5.03 7.00
N LEU A 68 6.39 4.59 5.92
CA LEU A 68 5.76 5.45 4.93
C LEU A 68 4.29 5.63 5.30
N LYS A 69 3.93 6.86 5.67
CA LYS A 69 2.56 7.25 6.03
C LYS A 69 1.95 8.09 4.94
N ASN A 70 0.73 7.76 4.52
CA ASN A 70 -0.04 8.48 3.51
C ASN A 70 0.77 8.75 2.23
N TYR A 71 1.59 7.78 1.81
CA TYR A 71 2.49 7.96 0.68
C TYR A 71 1.81 7.57 -0.63
N GLN A 72 1.20 8.55 -1.27
CA GLN A 72 0.31 8.32 -2.40
C GLN A 72 1.02 8.20 -3.75
N SER A 73 2.32 8.49 -3.85
CA SER A 73 3.03 8.30 -5.13
C SER A 73 3.11 6.83 -5.57
N TRP A 74 2.75 5.87 -4.71
CA TRP A 74 2.57 4.47 -5.10
C TRP A 74 1.56 4.28 -6.24
N VAL A 75 0.48 5.07 -6.28
CA VAL A 75 -0.49 5.02 -7.41
C VAL A 75 0.05 5.62 -8.72
N ALA A 76 1.25 6.21 -8.69
CA ALA A 76 1.97 6.61 -9.90
C ALA A 76 2.98 5.56 -10.36
N ALA A 77 3.18 4.46 -9.62
CA ALA A 77 4.19 3.46 -9.91
C ALA A 77 3.59 2.14 -10.43
N SER A 78 4.30 1.49 -11.34
CA SER A 78 3.97 0.14 -11.82
C SER A 78 4.81 -0.88 -11.05
N LEU A 79 4.16 -1.81 -10.35
CA LEU A 79 4.80 -2.85 -9.57
C LEU A 79 4.37 -4.22 -10.13
N LYS A 80 5.35 -5.03 -10.56
CA LYS A 80 5.12 -6.41 -10.99
C LYS A 80 6.11 -7.33 -10.30
N GLY A 81 5.65 -8.43 -9.70
CA GLY A 81 6.54 -9.41 -9.07
C GLY A 81 7.29 -8.90 -7.83
N CYS A 82 6.91 -7.73 -7.30
CA CYS A 82 7.70 -7.04 -6.28
C CYS A 82 7.39 -7.57 -4.87
N ARG A 83 8.40 -7.57 -4.01
CA ARG A 83 8.25 -7.85 -2.57
C ARG A 83 8.35 -6.58 -1.76
N VAL A 84 7.46 -6.37 -0.81
CA VAL A 84 7.48 -5.22 0.10
C VAL A 84 7.61 -5.70 1.54
N LYS A 85 8.58 -5.13 2.26
CA LYS A 85 8.86 -5.39 3.67
C LYS A 85 8.81 -4.11 4.48
N GLY A 86 8.42 -4.20 5.74
CA GLY A 86 8.42 -3.06 6.67
C GLY A 86 7.02 -2.46 6.87
N ARG A 87 6.95 -1.18 7.27
CA ARG A 87 5.70 -0.57 7.74
C ARG A 87 5.16 0.47 6.77
N LEU A 88 3.91 0.31 6.37
CA LEU A 88 3.20 1.25 5.51
C LEU A 88 1.81 1.51 6.09
N SER A 89 1.43 2.78 6.17
CA SER A 89 0.15 3.19 6.75
C SER A 89 -0.54 4.20 5.85
N GLY A 90 -1.82 4.02 5.54
CA GLY A 90 -2.59 4.94 4.68
C GLY A 90 -2.06 5.05 3.25
N CYS A 91 -1.36 4.02 2.74
CA CYS A 91 -0.80 4.01 1.39
C CYS A 91 -1.75 3.32 0.42
N ASP A 92 -1.85 3.87 -0.80
CA ASP A 92 -2.69 3.31 -1.85
C ASP A 92 -1.84 2.84 -3.03
N PHE A 93 -2.17 1.68 -3.58
CA PHE A 93 -1.43 1.03 -4.66
C PHE A 93 -2.35 0.76 -5.86
N GLY A 94 -1.76 0.58 -7.03
CA GLY A 94 -2.50 0.24 -8.25
C GLY A 94 -3.03 1.48 -8.99
N TYR A 95 -3.99 1.25 -9.87
CA TYR A 95 -4.50 2.30 -10.76
C TYR A 95 -5.63 3.08 -10.08
N TRP A 96 -5.41 4.37 -9.84
CA TRP A 96 -6.42 5.25 -9.24
C TRP A 96 -6.48 6.62 -9.93
N PRO A 97 -7.11 6.70 -11.12
CA PRO A 97 -7.12 7.91 -11.94
C PRO A 97 -7.91 9.06 -11.31
N GLU A 98 -8.84 8.77 -10.41
CA GLU A 98 -9.64 9.79 -9.70
C GLU A 98 -8.87 10.47 -8.57
N TYR A 99 -7.68 9.98 -8.18
CA TYR A 99 -6.89 10.56 -7.10
C TYR A 99 -6.41 11.98 -7.43
N THR A 100 -5.96 12.23 -8.65
CA THR A 100 -5.47 13.54 -9.10
C THR A 100 -5.48 13.66 -10.62
N SER A 101 -5.60 14.89 -11.13
CA SER A 101 -5.54 15.19 -12.56
C SER A 101 -4.11 15.19 -13.13
N LEU A 102 -3.08 15.00 -12.31
CA LEU A 102 -1.70 14.96 -12.75
C LEU A 102 -1.46 13.71 -13.63
N PRO A 103 -0.92 13.86 -14.86
CA PRO A 103 -0.81 12.76 -15.81
C PRO A 103 -0.07 11.52 -15.28
N TRP A 104 0.97 11.71 -14.47
CA TRP A 104 1.78 10.60 -13.97
C TRP A 104 1.10 9.71 -12.92
N TYR A 105 0.00 10.15 -12.33
CA TYR A 105 -0.80 9.35 -11.39
C TYR A 105 -1.80 8.41 -12.08
N GLN A 106 -1.85 8.42 -13.42
CA GLN A 106 -2.78 7.62 -14.23
C GLN A 106 -2.13 6.34 -14.77
N HIS A 107 -1.00 5.90 -14.22
CA HIS A 107 -0.24 4.75 -14.74
C HIS A 107 0.14 3.74 -13.66
N GLY A 108 -0.35 3.92 -12.43
CA GLY A 108 -0.14 2.96 -11.38
C GLY A 108 -0.68 1.59 -11.77
N SER A 109 0.05 0.55 -11.41
CA SER A 109 -0.42 -0.84 -11.58
C SER A 109 0.23 -1.70 -10.53
N ILE A 110 -0.46 -2.77 -10.14
CA ILE A 110 0.09 -3.75 -9.20
C ILE A 110 -0.36 -5.16 -9.58
N GLU A 111 0.60 -6.08 -9.65
CA GLU A 111 0.40 -7.46 -10.07
C GLU A 111 1.49 -8.35 -9.47
N ASP A 112 1.15 -9.59 -9.08
CA ASP A 112 2.11 -10.61 -8.61
C ASP A 112 3.01 -10.15 -7.44
N CYS A 113 2.52 -9.23 -6.60
CA CYS A 113 3.32 -8.64 -5.53
C CYS A 113 3.13 -9.33 -4.17
N ASP A 114 4.19 -9.36 -3.36
CA ASP A 114 4.23 -10.00 -2.05
C ASP A 114 4.42 -8.97 -0.91
N PHE A 115 3.41 -8.84 -0.07
CA PHE A 115 3.37 -8.01 1.13
C PHE A 115 3.38 -8.83 2.43
N SER A 116 3.66 -10.13 2.38
CA SER A 116 3.60 -11.02 3.55
C SER A 116 4.56 -10.62 4.69
N GLU A 117 5.64 -9.92 4.36
CA GLU A 117 6.62 -9.38 5.32
C GLU A 117 6.38 -7.88 5.63
N ALA A 118 5.28 -7.31 5.15
CA ALA A 118 4.86 -5.95 5.47
C ALA A 118 3.87 -5.92 6.63
N ARG A 119 3.86 -4.81 7.35
CA ARG A 119 2.74 -4.42 8.20
C ARG A 119 2.01 -3.29 7.50
N LEU A 120 0.77 -3.53 7.12
CA LEU A 120 -0.11 -2.61 6.42
C LEU A 120 -1.24 -2.16 7.35
N ASP A 121 -1.56 -0.87 7.32
CA ASP A 121 -2.58 -0.27 8.18
C ASP A 121 -3.34 0.79 7.39
N GLY A 122 -4.66 0.66 7.21
CA GLY A 122 -5.44 1.50 6.32
C GLY A 122 -4.91 1.62 4.89
N CYS A 123 -4.31 0.56 4.32
CA CYS A 123 -3.75 0.59 2.97
C CYS A 123 -4.73 0.01 1.95
N ARG A 124 -4.86 0.64 0.77
CA ARG A 124 -5.79 0.19 -0.29
C ARG A 124 -5.08 -0.27 -1.54
N PHE A 125 -5.73 -1.19 -2.24
CA PHE A 125 -5.28 -1.72 -3.52
C PHE A 125 -6.39 -1.45 -4.54
N MET A 126 -6.04 -0.67 -5.56
CA MET A 126 -6.96 -0.04 -6.49
C MET A 126 -6.87 -0.69 -7.87
N ASP A 127 -8.03 -1.04 -8.44
CA ASP A 127 -8.21 -1.54 -9.81
C ASP A 127 -7.18 -2.61 -10.22
N CYS A 128 -7.02 -3.63 -9.38
CA CYS A 128 -6.12 -4.76 -9.57
C CYS A 128 -6.83 -6.08 -9.25
N ASP A 129 -6.26 -7.21 -9.67
CA ASP A 129 -6.72 -8.53 -9.22
C ASP A 129 -6.05 -8.89 -7.89
N PRO A 130 -6.77 -8.88 -6.74
CA PRO A 130 -6.19 -9.19 -5.45
C PRO A 130 -5.71 -10.65 -5.33
N SER A 131 -6.15 -11.56 -6.20
CA SER A 131 -5.72 -12.96 -6.17
C SER A 131 -4.26 -13.15 -6.58
N THR A 132 -3.70 -12.18 -7.31
CA THR A 132 -2.28 -12.12 -7.67
C THR A 132 -1.41 -11.60 -6.52
N LEU A 133 -2.01 -11.02 -5.47
CA LEU A 133 -1.30 -10.39 -4.38
C LEU A 133 -1.21 -11.32 -3.17
N ARG A 134 -0.05 -11.32 -2.51
CA ARG A 134 0.11 -11.97 -1.21
C ARG A 134 0.04 -10.94 -0.09
N PHE A 135 -1.09 -10.87 0.59
CA PHE A 135 -1.30 -9.96 1.72
C PHE A 135 -0.60 -10.43 3.00
N PRO A 136 -0.29 -9.52 3.93
CA PRO A 136 0.16 -9.90 5.27
C PRO A 136 -0.93 -10.66 6.02
N LYS A 137 -0.49 -11.65 6.79
CA LYS A 137 -1.34 -12.42 7.72
C LYS A 137 -1.53 -11.67 9.03
N TRP A 138 -2.31 -12.25 9.94
CA TRP A 138 -2.52 -11.81 11.30
C TRP A 138 -1.19 -11.40 11.96
N PRO A 139 -1.09 -10.21 12.57
CA PRO A 139 -2.18 -9.33 13.03
C PRO A 139 -2.71 -8.31 12.00
N CYS A 140 -2.31 -8.41 10.73
CA CYS A 140 -3.01 -7.70 9.66
C CYS A 140 -4.18 -8.53 9.15
N PHE A 141 -5.20 -7.87 8.59
CA PHE A 141 -6.27 -8.53 7.85
C PHE A 141 -6.67 -7.68 6.66
N THR A 142 -7.14 -8.32 5.59
CA THR A 142 -7.49 -7.67 4.33
C THR A 142 -8.93 -7.97 3.96
N ILE A 143 -9.75 -6.94 3.84
CA ILE A 143 -11.12 -7.03 3.34
C ILE A 143 -11.06 -6.98 1.82
N LEU A 144 -11.49 -8.05 1.15
CA LEU A 144 -11.60 -8.12 -0.30
C LEU A 144 -12.91 -7.50 -0.78
N ASP A 145 -12.82 -6.71 -1.86
CA ASP A 145 -13.96 -6.03 -2.48
C ASP A 145 -14.84 -5.29 -1.44
N PRO A 146 -14.25 -4.38 -0.64
CA PRO A 146 -14.90 -3.80 0.54
C PRO A 146 -16.22 -3.11 0.22
N ILE A 147 -16.32 -2.47 -0.96
CA ILE A 147 -17.54 -1.77 -1.37
C ILE A 147 -18.68 -2.76 -1.61
N ARG A 148 -18.43 -3.85 -2.36
CA ARG A 148 -19.46 -4.87 -2.63
C ARG A 148 -19.83 -5.67 -1.38
N ARG A 149 -18.86 -5.91 -0.49
CA ARG A 149 -19.05 -6.65 0.77
C ARG A 149 -19.64 -5.82 1.90
N ALA A 150 -19.70 -4.49 1.77
CA ALA A 150 -20.22 -3.60 2.80
C ALA A 150 -21.60 -4.03 3.34
N PRO A 151 -22.62 -4.39 2.53
CA PRO A 151 -23.93 -4.79 3.07
C PRO A 151 -23.89 -6.07 3.91
N GLU A 152 -23.00 -7.01 3.58
CA GLU A 152 -22.79 -8.26 4.32
C GLU A 152 -22.10 -7.96 5.66
N LEU A 153 -21.02 -7.18 5.61
CA LEU A 153 -20.22 -6.82 6.79
C LEU A 153 -21.02 -5.93 7.77
N CYS A 154 -21.83 -5.00 7.28
CA CYS A 154 -22.67 -4.12 8.10
C CYS A 154 -23.76 -4.87 8.91
N ARG A 155 -24.10 -6.12 8.55
CA ARG A 155 -25.11 -6.91 9.28
C ARG A 155 -24.54 -7.61 10.52
N ALA A 156 -23.23 -7.72 10.64
CA ALA A 156 -22.61 -8.34 11.79
C ALA A 156 -22.44 -7.36 12.95
N THR A 157 -22.38 -7.91 14.16
CA THR A 157 -21.99 -7.16 15.36
C THR A 157 -20.48 -7.08 15.42
N TRP A 158 -19.95 -5.88 15.19
CA TRP A 158 -18.52 -5.58 15.33
C TRP A 158 -18.24 -5.09 16.75
N PRO A 159 -17.05 -5.39 17.31
CA PRO A 159 -16.71 -4.95 18.64
C PRO A 159 -16.26 -3.48 18.64
N GLY A 160 -16.49 -2.80 19.76
CA GLY A 160 -16.19 -1.37 19.91
C GLY A 160 -16.87 -0.52 18.82
N LEU A 161 -16.12 0.47 18.29
CA LEU A 161 -16.60 1.40 17.26
C LEU A 161 -16.24 0.96 15.82
N VAL A 162 -15.80 -0.28 15.62
CA VAL A 162 -15.32 -0.76 14.31
C VAL A 162 -16.44 -0.80 13.28
N GLY A 163 -17.64 -1.20 13.69
CA GLY A 163 -18.84 -1.19 12.85
C GLY A 163 -19.11 0.20 12.27
N ASP A 164 -19.14 1.22 13.12
CA ASP A 164 -19.52 2.58 12.75
C ASP A 164 -18.39 3.33 12.00
N VAL A 165 -17.13 3.12 12.41
CA VAL A 165 -16.02 3.93 11.90
C VAL A 165 -15.40 3.33 10.64
N VAL A 166 -15.33 2.01 10.53
CA VAL A 166 -14.71 1.30 9.40
C VAL A 166 -15.78 0.73 8.49
N VAL A 167 -16.63 -0.15 9.02
CA VAL A 167 -17.51 -1.02 8.21
C VAL A 167 -18.61 -0.21 7.54
N GLU A 168 -19.25 0.69 8.28
CA GLU A 168 -20.27 1.59 7.74
C GLU A 168 -19.71 2.46 6.62
N LYS A 169 -18.41 2.81 6.65
CA LYS A 169 -17.77 3.66 5.63
C LYS A 169 -17.21 2.91 4.44
N LEU A 170 -17.28 1.58 4.40
CA LEU A 170 -16.75 0.80 3.28
C LEU A 170 -17.42 1.16 1.94
N HIS A 171 -18.73 1.46 1.95
CA HIS A 171 -19.44 1.91 0.75
C HIS A 171 -19.01 3.30 0.24
N LYS A 172 -18.28 4.07 1.06
CA LYS A 172 -17.74 5.40 0.72
C LYS A 172 -16.28 5.35 0.27
N GLN A 173 -15.67 4.16 0.22
CA GLN A 173 -14.32 4.03 -0.32
C GLN A 173 -14.29 4.48 -1.78
N PRO A 174 -13.13 4.95 -2.28
CA PRO A 174 -13.02 5.33 -3.67
C PRO A 174 -13.45 4.18 -4.58
N PRO A 175 -14.18 4.46 -5.68
CA PRO A 175 -14.48 3.46 -6.68
C PRO A 175 -13.21 2.70 -7.07
N ARG A 176 -13.34 1.40 -7.36
CA ARG A 176 -12.22 0.48 -7.70
C ARG A 176 -11.34 0.05 -6.53
N THR A 177 -11.70 0.35 -5.27
CA THR A 177 -11.01 -0.27 -4.12
C THR A 177 -11.27 -1.78 -4.15
N MET A 178 -10.27 -2.57 -4.51
CA MET A 178 -10.37 -4.03 -4.63
C MET A 178 -9.95 -4.76 -3.36
N ALA A 179 -9.10 -4.14 -2.53
CA ALA A 179 -8.77 -4.63 -1.20
C ALA A 179 -8.43 -3.47 -0.25
N LEU A 180 -8.75 -3.66 1.03
CA LEU A 180 -8.37 -2.77 2.14
C LEU A 180 -7.71 -3.60 3.24
N THR A 181 -6.45 -3.30 3.54
CA THR A 181 -5.71 -3.97 4.62
C THR A 181 -5.61 -3.08 5.85
N GLU A 182 -5.95 -3.66 7.00
CA GLU A 182 -5.92 -3.02 8.31
C GLU A 182 -4.98 -3.78 9.27
N HIS A 183 -4.47 -3.08 10.27
CA HIS A 183 -3.66 -3.68 11.33
C HIS A 183 -4.45 -3.73 12.64
N ALA A 184 -4.88 -4.92 13.06
CA ALA A 184 -5.82 -5.10 14.17
C ALA A 184 -5.36 -4.42 15.48
N PRO A 185 -4.09 -4.49 15.93
CA PRO A 185 -3.64 -3.77 17.12
C PRO A 185 -3.69 -2.24 17.00
N THR A 186 -3.50 -1.67 15.80
CA THR A 186 -3.69 -0.22 15.64
C THR A 186 -5.17 0.12 15.76
N LEU A 187 -6.01 -0.64 15.04
CA LEU A 187 -7.44 -0.42 14.97
C LEU A 187 -8.10 -0.57 16.35
N ALA A 188 -7.76 -1.64 17.07
CA ALA A 188 -8.26 -1.94 18.40
C ALA A 188 -7.98 -0.80 19.40
N LYS A 189 -6.76 -0.26 19.37
CA LYS A 189 -6.38 0.89 20.21
C LYS A 189 -7.20 2.14 19.91
N GLN A 190 -7.59 2.35 18.65
CA GLN A 190 -8.32 3.54 18.22
C GLN A 190 -9.82 3.45 18.44
N LEU A 191 -10.39 2.24 18.39
CA LEU A 191 -11.83 2.01 18.31
C LEU A 191 -12.38 1.21 19.50
N GLU A 192 -11.71 1.27 20.64
CA GLU A 192 -12.19 0.74 21.92
C GLU A 192 -12.54 -0.75 21.87
N THR A 193 -11.64 -1.56 21.31
CA THR A 193 -11.76 -3.03 21.26
C THR A 193 -10.39 -3.71 21.45
N THR A 194 -10.33 -5.03 21.31
CA THR A 194 -9.12 -5.85 21.37
C THR A 194 -8.87 -6.56 20.02
N PRO A 195 -7.61 -6.91 19.70
CA PRO A 195 -7.31 -7.73 18.53
C PRO A 195 -8.06 -9.06 18.54
N GLU A 196 -8.24 -9.69 19.71
CA GLU A 196 -8.91 -10.99 19.84
C GLU A 196 -10.41 -10.92 19.51
N GLU A 197 -11.10 -9.88 19.98
CA GLU A 197 -12.50 -9.63 19.63
C GLU A 197 -12.67 -9.35 18.14
N LEU A 198 -11.76 -8.57 17.54
CA LEU A 198 -11.73 -8.35 16.10
C LEU A 198 -11.53 -9.67 15.36
N LYS A 199 -10.57 -10.49 15.81
CA LYS A 199 -10.26 -11.78 15.19
C LYS A 199 -11.49 -12.70 15.15
N ALA A 200 -12.23 -12.76 16.26
CA ALA A 200 -13.43 -13.59 16.38
C ALA A 200 -14.57 -13.17 15.42
N VAL A 201 -14.60 -11.91 14.97
CA VAL A 201 -15.57 -11.45 13.98
C VAL A 201 -15.06 -11.69 12.56
N ILE A 202 -13.80 -11.36 12.26
CA ILE A 202 -13.25 -11.52 10.90
C ILE A 202 -13.19 -12.98 10.45
N GLU A 203 -12.95 -13.93 11.37
CA GLU A 203 -12.91 -15.37 11.09
C GLU A 203 -14.22 -15.93 10.54
N LYS A 204 -15.33 -15.17 10.65
CA LYS A 204 -16.65 -15.56 10.16
C LYS A 204 -16.87 -15.23 8.68
N PHE A 205 -15.94 -14.53 8.03
CA PHE A 205 -16.12 -14.00 6.69
C PHE A 205 -15.06 -14.52 5.71
N ASP A 206 -15.51 -15.23 4.67
CA ASP A 206 -14.62 -15.72 3.60
C ASP A 206 -14.00 -14.58 2.77
N CYS A 207 -14.57 -13.37 2.82
CA CYS A 207 -14.04 -12.20 2.14
C CYS A 207 -12.92 -11.48 2.90
N ILE A 208 -12.54 -11.94 4.09
CA ILE A 208 -11.46 -11.35 4.89
C ILE A 208 -10.28 -12.33 4.97
N LEU A 209 -9.12 -11.90 4.48
CA LEU A 209 -7.87 -12.66 4.54
C LEU A 209 -7.08 -12.27 5.78
N PHE A 210 -6.50 -13.23 6.50
CA PHE A 210 -5.66 -13.02 7.69
C PHE A 210 -4.76 -14.25 7.94
#